data_AF-A0A9Q2I788-F1
#
_entry.id   AF-A0A9Q2I788-F1
#
_cell.length_a   1.000
_cell.length_b   1.000
_cell.length_c   1.000
_cell.angle_alpha   90.00
_cell.angle_beta   90.00
_cell.angle_gamma   90.00
#
_symmetry.space_group_name_H-M   'P 1'
#
loop_
_entity.id
_entity.type
_entity.pdbx_description
1 polymer ?
#
loop_
_entity_poly.entity_id
_entity_poly.type
_entity_poly.pdbx_seq_one_letter_code
_entity_poly.pdbx_strand_id
1 'polypeptide(L)'
;KQYAEGFASAPIFTENNVFSANDFKRMNDLRFSLGIIITMLNGYSHRDDMFEDMLERYNDDFPLEKEIDSRAHKVIEFIEECNFSKKSRIWKKADLLTFFCELDIALNQESKNLDPSIVIDSVENFFSISQDAVLTEKNIYSIYYKAAVQASNDRVNRVRRGIIIQGILEGLEPEIIFRNLVSEGYA
;
A
#
# COMPACT_ATOMS: atom_id res chain seq x y z
N LYS A 1 19.82 3.63 12.36
CA LYS A 1 19.61 2.43 11.52
C LYS A 1 20.87 1.55 11.46
N GLN A 2 21.98 2.01 10.86
CA GLN A 2 23.25 1.26 10.82
C GLN A 2 23.77 0.78 12.19
N TYR A 3 23.64 1.62 13.23
CA TYR A 3 24.00 1.21 14.60
C TYR A 3 23.11 0.08 15.15
N ALA A 4 21.80 0.14 14.90
CA ALA A 4 20.87 -0.90 15.32
C ALA A 4 21.05 -2.20 14.52
N GLU A 5 21.40 -2.11 13.23
CA GLU A 5 21.80 -3.26 12.40
C GLU A 5 23.10 -3.90 12.94
N GLY A 6 24.07 -3.08 13.35
CA GLY A 6 25.28 -3.55 14.03
C GLY A 6 25.00 -4.19 15.40
N PHE A 7 24.08 -3.61 16.17
CA PHE A 7 23.66 -4.15 17.47
C PHE A 7 22.88 -5.47 17.33
N ALA A 8 22.01 -5.56 16.32
CA ALA A 8 21.28 -6.79 16.03
C ALA A 8 22.18 -7.92 15.48
N SER A 9 23.41 -7.56 15.08
CA SER A 9 24.48 -8.51 14.72
C SER A 9 25.39 -8.85 15.91
N ALA A 10 25.06 -8.41 17.13
CA ALA A 10 25.88 -8.69 18.30
C ALA A 10 25.97 -10.21 18.57
N PRO A 11 27.13 -10.73 18.99
CA PRO A 11 27.37 -12.17 19.14
C PRO A 11 26.32 -12.87 20.00
N ILE A 12 25.80 -12.21 21.03
CA ILE A 12 24.73 -12.74 21.89
C ILE A 12 23.47 -13.15 21.12
N PHE A 13 23.13 -12.46 20.03
CA PHE A 13 21.96 -12.78 19.23
C PHE A 13 22.24 -13.89 18.21
N THR A 14 23.46 -13.96 17.67
CA THR A 14 23.86 -14.98 16.70
C THR A 14 24.17 -16.32 17.37
N GLU A 15 24.90 -16.30 18.49
CA GLU A 15 25.34 -17.49 19.25
C GLU A 15 24.18 -18.21 19.93
N ASN A 16 23.11 -17.49 20.27
CA ASN A 16 21.89 -18.05 20.85
C ASN A 16 20.77 -18.28 19.81
N ASN A 17 21.07 -18.17 18.50
CA ASN A 17 20.09 -18.27 17.40
C ASN A 17 18.86 -17.37 17.58
N VAL A 18 19.04 -16.19 18.16
CA VAL A 18 17.95 -15.23 18.39
C VAL A 18 17.42 -14.69 17.06
N PHE A 19 18.31 -14.45 16.08
CA PHE A 19 17.94 -14.01 14.74
C PHE A 19 18.83 -14.67 13.67
N SER A 20 18.23 -15.26 12.64
CA SER A 20 18.92 -15.70 11.42
C SER A 20 18.98 -14.60 10.37
N ALA A 21 19.91 -14.70 9.42
CA ALA A 21 19.99 -13.78 8.26
C ALA A 21 18.70 -13.81 7.41
N ASN A 22 17.98 -14.93 7.43
CA ASN A 22 16.66 -15.06 6.83
C ASN A 22 15.61 -14.29 7.65
N ASP A 23 15.71 -14.25 8.98
CA ASP A 23 14.75 -13.53 9.84
C ASP A 23 14.82 -12.01 9.62
N PHE A 24 16.01 -11.44 9.36
CA PHE A 24 16.13 -10.01 9.05
C PHE A 24 15.50 -9.60 7.72
N LYS A 25 15.64 -10.43 6.68
CA LYS A 25 15.05 -10.16 5.35
C LYS A 25 13.56 -10.51 5.32
N ARG A 26 13.19 -11.65 5.91
CA ARG A 26 11.79 -12.09 6.06
C ARG A 26 10.98 -11.11 6.90
N MET A 27 11.54 -10.49 7.94
CA MET A 27 10.76 -9.60 8.80
C MET A 27 10.22 -8.37 8.06
N ASN A 28 10.96 -7.80 7.10
CA ASN A 28 10.48 -6.62 6.36
C ASN A 28 9.56 -6.96 5.18
N ASP A 29 9.82 -8.08 4.50
CA ASP A 29 9.02 -8.51 3.36
C ASP A 29 7.70 -9.14 3.84
N LEU A 30 7.77 -9.99 4.88
CA LEU A 30 6.58 -10.54 5.54
C LEU A 30 5.74 -9.44 6.19
N ARG A 31 6.36 -8.44 6.86
CA ARG A 31 5.60 -7.30 7.39
C ARG A 31 4.91 -6.50 6.29
N PHE A 32 5.51 -6.39 5.11
CA PHE A 32 4.86 -5.73 3.98
C PHE A 32 3.67 -6.52 3.47
N SER A 33 3.83 -7.83 3.24
CA SER A 33 2.74 -8.73 2.82
C SER A 33 1.61 -8.79 3.84
N LEU A 34 1.93 -8.92 5.13
CA LEU A 34 0.95 -8.81 6.22
C LEU A 34 0.26 -7.45 6.21
N GLY A 35 0.99 -6.37 5.93
CA GLY A 35 0.40 -5.03 5.82
C GLY A 35 -0.67 -4.93 4.73
N ILE A 36 -0.47 -5.60 3.59
CA ILE A 36 -1.49 -5.71 2.54
C ILE A 36 -2.69 -6.52 3.05
N ILE A 37 -2.47 -7.73 3.56
CA ILE A 37 -3.55 -8.62 4.02
C ILE A 37 -4.39 -7.96 5.12
N ILE A 38 -3.75 -7.35 6.12
CA ILE A 38 -4.42 -6.63 7.20
C ILE A 38 -5.26 -5.47 6.66
N THR A 39 -4.75 -4.74 5.66
CA THR A 39 -5.48 -3.64 5.02
C THR A 39 -6.66 -4.15 4.18
N MET A 40 -6.51 -5.26 3.47
CA MET A 40 -7.61 -5.92 2.74
C MET A 40 -8.74 -6.41 3.67
N LEU A 41 -8.40 -6.77 4.91
CA LEU A 41 -9.35 -7.27 5.91
C LEU A 41 -10.03 -6.15 6.71
N ASN A 42 -9.28 -5.11 7.10
CA ASN A 42 -9.74 -4.11 8.07
C ASN A 42 -9.73 -2.67 7.54
N GLY A 43 -9.31 -2.46 6.29
CA GLY A 43 -9.07 -1.13 5.73
C GLY A 43 -7.83 -0.45 6.34
N TYR A 44 -7.71 0.86 6.08
CA TYR A 44 -6.56 1.63 6.57
C TYR A 44 -6.64 1.89 8.08
N SER A 45 -5.73 1.25 8.81
CA SER A 45 -5.61 1.32 10.27
C SER A 45 -4.29 1.94 10.73
N HIS A 46 -4.18 2.18 12.05
CA HIS A 46 -2.91 2.51 12.68
C HIS A 46 -1.99 1.29 12.70
N ARG A 47 -0.71 1.54 12.40
CA ARG A 47 0.25 0.53 11.95
C ARG A 47 0.50 -0.59 12.95
N ASP A 48 0.76 -0.28 14.21
CA ASP A 48 1.33 -1.26 15.12
C ASP A 48 0.22 -2.04 15.84
N ASP A 49 -0.87 -1.36 16.23
CA ASP A 49 -1.99 -1.94 16.97
C ASP A 49 -2.67 -3.10 16.20
N MET A 50 -2.82 -2.99 14.88
CA MET A 50 -3.50 -4.03 14.08
C MET A 50 -2.60 -5.19 13.67
N PHE A 51 -1.28 -5.02 13.71
CA PHE A 51 -0.38 -6.14 13.44
C PHE A 51 -0.38 -7.12 14.61
N GLU A 52 -0.31 -6.60 15.84
CA GLU A 52 -0.33 -7.44 17.04
C GLU A 52 -1.68 -8.15 17.20
N ASP A 53 -2.79 -7.42 17.07
CA ASP A 53 -4.15 -7.98 17.15
C ASP A 53 -4.39 -9.09 16.10
N MET A 54 -3.95 -8.87 14.86
CA MET A 54 -4.15 -9.85 13.79
C MET A 54 -3.25 -11.08 13.93
N LEU A 55 -2.00 -10.90 14.39
CA LEU A 55 -1.12 -12.01 14.68
C LEU A 55 -1.64 -12.83 15.85
N GLU A 56 -2.11 -12.19 16.93
CA GLU A 56 -2.72 -12.90 18.07
C GLU A 56 -3.98 -13.67 17.64
N ARG A 57 -4.85 -13.04 16.85
CA ARG A 57 -6.12 -13.62 16.42
C ARG A 57 -5.98 -14.81 15.47
N TYR A 58 -4.97 -14.82 14.59
CA TYR A 58 -4.81 -15.80 13.52
C TYR A 58 -3.50 -16.59 13.60
N ASN A 59 -2.86 -16.63 14.78
CA ASN A 59 -1.58 -17.31 14.97
C ASN A 59 -1.66 -18.82 14.66
N ASP A 60 -2.75 -19.46 15.07
CA ASP A 60 -2.89 -20.91 15.04
C ASP A 60 -3.68 -21.41 13.83
N ASP A 61 -4.60 -20.60 13.31
CA ASP A 61 -5.42 -20.89 12.13
C ASP A 61 -5.82 -19.61 11.40
N PHE A 62 -5.86 -19.65 10.07
CA PHE A 62 -6.28 -18.54 9.22
C PHE A 62 -7.44 -18.96 8.30
N PRO A 63 -8.68 -19.01 8.81
CA PRO A 63 -9.83 -19.52 8.06
C PRO A 63 -10.19 -18.71 6.81
N LEU A 64 -9.65 -17.49 6.68
CA LEU A 64 -9.86 -16.59 5.55
C LEU A 64 -8.84 -16.80 4.41
N GLU A 65 -7.91 -17.75 4.55
CA GLU A 65 -6.83 -18.02 3.56
C GLU A 65 -7.37 -18.12 2.13
N LYS A 66 -8.36 -18.99 1.89
CA LYS A 66 -8.90 -19.22 0.54
C LYS A 66 -9.55 -17.98 -0.06
N GLU A 67 -10.24 -17.19 0.76
CA GLU A 67 -10.89 -15.96 0.31
C GLU A 67 -9.84 -14.91 -0.07
N ILE A 68 -8.87 -14.69 0.81
CA ILE A 68 -7.81 -13.70 0.60
C ILE A 68 -6.92 -14.11 -0.57
N ASP A 69 -6.58 -15.38 -0.70
CA ASP A 69 -5.84 -15.88 -1.86
C ASP A 69 -6.60 -15.60 -3.15
N SER A 70 -7.89 -15.93 -3.23
CA SER A 70 -8.67 -15.68 -4.45
C SER A 70 -8.72 -14.19 -4.81
N ARG A 71 -8.90 -13.32 -3.81
CA ARG A 71 -8.92 -11.87 -3.99
C ARG A 71 -7.57 -11.33 -4.44
N ALA A 72 -6.49 -11.75 -3.78
CA ALA A 72 -5.12 -11.34 -4.08
C ALA A 72 -4.68 -11.81 -5.48
N HIS A 73 -5.02 -13.04 -5.88
CA HIS A 73 -4.68 -13.55 -7.21
C HIS A 73 -5.30 -12.69 -8.32
N LYS A 74 -6.58 -12.31 -8.20
CA LYS A 74 -7.22 -11.41 -9.18
C LYS A 74 -6.53 -10.05 -9.27
N VAL A 75 -6.11 -9.48 -8.14
CA VAL A 75 -5.38 -8.21 -8.13
C VAL A 75 -4.00 -8.36 -8.77
N ILE A 76 -3.29 -9.46 -8.49
CA ILE A 76 -1.98 -9.74 -9.07
C ILE A 76 -2.10 -9.91 -10.59
N GLU A 77 -3.05 -10.72 -11.07
CA GLU A 77 -3.33 -10.91 -12.49
C GLU A 77 -3.61 -9.56 -13.18
N PHE A 78 -4.45 -8.71 -12.57
CA PHE A 78 -4.74 -7.38 -13.10
C PHE A 78 -3.48 -6.49 -13.19
N ILE A 79 -2.63 -6.49 -12.15
CA ILE A 79 -1.36 -5.73 -12.15
C ILE A 79 -0.40 -6.25 -13.23
N GLU A 80 -0.35 -7.56 -13.43
CA GLU A 80 0.45 -8.18 -14.49
C GLU A 80 -0.07 -7.80 -15.88
N GLU A 81 -1.38 -7.77 -16.08
CA GLU A 81 -2.03 -7.32 -17.32
C GLU A 81 -1.78 -5.83 -17.62
N CYS A 82 -1.74 -4.97 -16.60
CA CYS A 82 -1.34 -3.57 -16.77
C CYS A 82 0.07 -3.44 -17.35
N ASN A 83 0.96 -4.41 -17.12
CA ASN A 83 2.32 -4.44 -17.67
C ASN A 83 3.15 -3.17 -17.36
N PHE A 84 3.12 -2.72 -16.11
CA PHE A 84 3.89 -1.56 -15.65
C PHE A 84 5.39 -1.70 -15.93
N SER A 85 6.02 -0.62 -16.34
CA SER A 85 7.48 -0.57 -16.50
C SER A 85 8.19 -0.89 -15.19
N LYS A 86 9.32 -1.61 -15.24
CA LYS A 86 10.16 -1.88 -14.05
C LYS A 86 10.66 -0.62 -13.34
N LYS A 87 10.65 0.53 -14.02
CA LYS A 87 11.03 1.84 -13.46
C LYS A 87 9.85 2.61 -12.88
N SER A 88 8.64 2.09 -13.03
CA SER A 88 7.43 2.75 -12.55
C SER A 88 7.50 3.05 -11.06
N ARG A 89 6.91 4.18 -10.68
CA ARG A 89 6.74 4.56 -9.29
C ARG A 89 5.87 3.54 -8.53
N ILE A 90 4.98 2.82 -9.21
CA ILE A 90 4.06 1.87 -8.59
C ILE A 90 4.81 0.86 -7.70
N TRP A 91 6.04 0.50 -8.05
CA TRP A 91 6.87 -0.47 -7.31
C TRP A 91 7.45 0.06 -5.99
N LYS A 92 7.22 1.34 -5.64
CA LYS A 92 7.53 1.84 -4.29
C LYS A 92 6.51 1.25 -3.31
N LYS A 93 6.98 0.72 -2.17
CA LYS A 93 6.13 0.02 -1.17
C LYS A 93 4.86 0.79 -0.79
N ALA A 94 4.95 2.10 -0.56
CA ALA A 94 3.79 2.91 -0.19
C ALA A 94 2.74 3.00 -1.32
N ASP A 95 3.21 3.13 -2.56
CA ASP A 95 2.38 3.23 -3.76
C ASP A 95 1.76 1.86 -4.08
N LEU A 96 2.58 0.79 -4.10
CA LEU A 96 2.12 -0.59 -4.36
C LEU A 96 1.07 -1.05 -3.35
N LEU A 97 1.29 -0.83 -2.05
CA LEU A 97 0.33 -1.23 -1.02
C LEU A 97 -1.01 -0.54 -1.23
N THR A 98 -1.00 0.77 -1.49
CA THR A 98 -2.22 1.54 -1.69
C THR A 98 -2.95 1.03 -2.93
N PHE A 99 -2.24 0.93 -4.06
CA PHE A 99 -2.83 0.48 -5.32
C PHE A 99 -3.40 -0.94 -5.25
N PHE A 100 -2.68 -1.86 -4.59
CA PHE A 100 -3.15 -3.22 -4.39
C PHE A 100 -4.48 -3.25 -3.60
N CYS A 101 -4.57 -2.48 -2.52
CA CYS A 101 -5.78 -2.45 -1.69
C CYS A 101 -6.96 -1.78 -2.40
N GLU A 102 -6.73 -0.68 -3.12
CA GLU A 102 -7.80 -0.04 -3.90
C GLU A 102 -8.26 -0.90 -5.08
N LEU A 103 -7.35 -1.64 -5.73
CA LEU A 103 -7.73 -2.63 -6.74
C LEU A 103 -8.54 -3.78 -6.13
N ASP A 104 -8.19 -4.27 -4.95
CA ASP A 104 -9.00 -5.28 -4.26
C ASP A 104 -10.43 -4.77 -4.00
N ILE A 105 -10.57 -3.54 -3.50
CA ILE A 105 -11.88 -2.92 -3.31
C ILE A 105 -12.64 -2.86 -4.64
N ALA A 106 -12.02 -2.29 -5.68
CA ALA A 106 -12.66 -2.12 -6.98
C ALA A 106 -13.06 -3.46 -7.63
N LEU A 107 -12.14 -4.44 -7.68
CA LEU A 107 -12.34 -5.70 -8.40
C LEU A 107 -13.17 -6.71 -7.60
N ASN A 108 -12.91 -6.84 -6.29
CA ASN A 108 -13.51 -7.91 -5.49
C ASN A 108 -14.71 -7.46 -4.66
N GLN A 109 -14.74 -6.22 -4.16
CA GLN A 109 -15.82 -5.74 -3.30
C GLN A 109 -16.90 -5.00 -4.10
N GLU A 110 -16.49 -4.19 -5.07
CA GLU A 110 -17.39 -3.39 -5.90
C GLU A 110 -17.68 -4.02 -7.27
N SER A 111 -16.95 -5.08 -7.65
CA SER A 111 -17.09 -5.77 -8.94
C SER A 111 -17.01 -4.83 -10.16
N LYS A 112 -16.15 -3.81 -10.07
CA LYS A 112 -15.91 -2.86 -11.16
C LYS A 112 -15.23 -3.57 -12.33
N ASN A 113 -15.67 -3.23 -13.54
CA ASN A 113 -15.04 -3.66 -14.78
C ASN A 113 -13.98 -2.64 -15.20
N LEU A 114 -12.76 -2.82 -14.70
CA LEU A 114 -11.62 -1.96 -15.04
C LEU A 114 -10.94 -2.46 -16.32
N ASP A 115 -10.50 -1.54 -17.17
CA ASP A 115 -9.65 -1.86 -18.32
C ASP A 115 -8.17 -1.65 -17.94
N PRO A 116 -7.33 -2.69 -17.95
CA PRO A 116 -5.92 -2.58 -17.58
C PRO A 116 -5.16 -1.51 -18.36
N SER A 117 -5.51 -1.28 -19.64
CA SER A 117 -4.86 -0.29 -20.51
C SER A 117 -5.20 1.15 -20.11
N ILE A 118 -6.44 1.41 -19.70
CA ILE A 118 -6.86 2.72 -19.20
C ILE A 118 -6.25 2.98 -17.82
N VAL A 119 -6.20 1.96 -16.97
CA VAL A 119 -5.65 2.08 -15.62
C VAL A 119 -4.15 2.39 -15.66
N ILE A 120 -3.35 1.69 -16.46
CA ILE A 120 -1.91 1.98 -16.54
C ILE A 120 -1.67 3.42 -17.00
N ASP A 121 -2.35 3.87 -18.06
CA ASP A 121 -2.17 5.22 -18.60
C ASP A 121 -2.53 6.28 -17.56
N SER A 122 -3.66 6.10 -16.87
CA SER A 122 -4.13 7.03 -15.84
C SER A 122 -3.19 7.11 -14.65
N VAL A 123 -2.71 5.95 -14.17
CA VAL A 123 -1.82 5.83 -13.00
C VAL A 123 -0.40 6.33 -13.31
N GLU A 124 0.18 5.99 -14.45
CA GLU A 124 1.50 6.47 -14.86
C GLU A 124 1.50 7.98 -15.09
N ASN A 125 0.46 8.51 -15.77
CA ASN A 125 0.31 9.95 -15.94
C ASN A 125 0.21 10.67 -14.59
N PHE A 126 -0.63 10.15 -13.69
CA PHE A 126 -0.75 10.69 -12.34
C PHE A 126 0.60 10.68 -11.59
N PHE A 127 1.32 9.56 -11.63
CA PHE A 127 2.61 9.44 -10.95
C PHE A 127 3.67 10.36 -11.54
N SER A 128 3.67 10.58 -12.84
CA SER A 128 4.57 11.55 -13.48
C SER A 128 4.32 12.96 -12.93
N ILE A 129 3.07 13.41 -12.90
CA ILE A 129 2.70 14.76 -12.41
C ILE A 129 2.98 14.87 -10.89
N SER A 130 2.65 13.85 -10.11
CA SER A 130 2.85 13.87 -8.65
C SER A 130 4.32 14.00 -8.23
N GLN A 131 5.25 13.47 -9.02
CA GLN A 131 6.68 13.52 -8.71
C GLN A 131 7.26 14.92 -8.87
N ASP A 132 6.73 15.70 -9.82
CA ASP A 132 7.15 17.06 -10.11
C ASP A 132 6.31 18.12 -9.35
N ALA A 133 5.34 17.68 -8.54
CA ALA A 133 4.40 18.56 -7.87
C ALA A 133 5.09 19.50 -6.87
N VAL A 134 4.74 20.79 -6.95
CA VAL A 134 5.18 21.79 -5.97
C VAL A 134 4.49 21.53 -4.64
N LEU A 135 5.28 21.16 -3.63
CA LEU A 135 4.74 20.76 -2.33
C LEU A 135 3.96 21.86 -1.60
N THR A 136 4.05 23.13 -1.98
CA THR A 136 3.29 24.21 -1.34
C THR A 136 1.85 24.34 -1.84
N GLU A 137 1.52 23.77 -2.99
CA GLU A 137 0.17 23.80 -3.54
C GLU A 137 -0.73 22.79 -2.83
N LYS A 138 -2.03 23.09 -2.74
CA LYS A 138 -3.04 22.14 -2.25
C LYS A 138 -3.81 21.56 -3.43
N ASN A 139 -3.28 20.47 -3.98
CA ASN A 139 -3.93 19.68 -5.02
C ASN A 139 -3.67 18.18 -4.76
N ILE A 140 -4.34 17.30 -5.51
CA ILE A 140 -4.21 15.86 -5.29
C ILE A 140 -2.78 15.35 -5.49
N TYR A 141 -2.02 15.95 -6.41
CA TYR A 141 -0.66 15.53 -6.75
C TYR A 141 0.31 15.80 -5.61
N SER A 142 0.29 17.01 -5.05
CA SER A 142 1.13 17.40 -3.93
C SER A 142 0.75 16.68 -2.63
N ILE A 143 -0.56 16.50 -2.38
CA ILE A 143 -1.07 15.75 -1.21
C ILE A 143 -0.61 14.30 -1.30
N TYR A 144 -0.83 13.64 -2.45
CA TYR A 144 -0.42 12.25 -2.66
C TYR A 144 1.09 12.08 -2.49
N TYR A 145 1.89 12.91 -3.16
CA TYR A 145 3.35 12.78 -3.12
C TYR A 145 3.90 12.98 -1.71
N LYS A 146 3.40 13.97 -0.96
CA LYS A 146 3.74 14.13 0.47
C LYS A 146 3.35 12.89 1.27
N ALA A 147 2.11 12.42 1.13
CA ALA A 147 1.60 11.25 1.83
C ALA A 147 2.40 9.98 1.51
N ALA A 148 2.96 9.87 0.29
CA ALA A 148 3.79 8.73 -0.12
C ALA A 148 5.23 8.79 0.42
N VAL A 149 5.78 9.98 0.66
CA VAL A 149 7.20 10.18 1.05
C VAL A 149 7.37 10.44 2.55
N GLN A 150 6.40 11.12 3.19
CA GLN A 150 6.46 11.52 4.60
C GLN A 150 5.51 10.67 5.41
N ALA A 151 6.01 10.05 6.49
CA ALA A 151 5.21 9.22 7.40
C ALA A 151 4.24 8.26 6.66
N SER A 152 4.70 7.65 5.56
CA SER A 152 3.86 6.98 4.57
C SER A 152 3.08 5.75 5.07
N ASN A 153 3.39 5.29 6.28
CA ASN A 153 2.72 4.20 6.95
C ASN A 153 1.76 4.67 8.07
N ASP A 154 1.57 5.97 8.28
CA ASP A 154 0.51 6.46 9.15
C ASP A 154 -0.87 6.30 8.49
N ARG A 155 -1.91 6.25 9.33
CA ARG A 155 -3.28 6.01 8.87
C ARG A 155 -3.76 7.13 7.94
N VAL A 156 -3.51 8.38 8.32
CA VAL A 156 -3.99 9.57 7.58
C VAL A 156 -3.44 9.61 6.16
N ASN A 157 -2.14 9.37 5.98
CA ASN A 157 -1.51 9.37 4.66
C ASN A 157 -1.91 8.14 3.84
N ARG A 158 -2.16 7.00 4.47
CA ARG A 158 -2.74 5.84 3.78
C ARG A 158 -4.15 6.14 3.24
N VAL A 159 -5.02 6.73 4.06
CA VAL A 159 -6.38 7.14 3.64
C VAL A 159 -6.33 8.17 2.53
N ARG A 160 -5.48 9.20 2.64
CA ARG A 160 -5.27 10.20 1.57
C ARG A 160 -4.89 9.54 0.24
N ARG A 161 -3.92 8.62 0.26
CA ARG A 161 -3.52 7.91 -0.95
C ARG A 161 -4.64 7.02 -1.47
N GLY A 162 -5.37 6.34 -0.59
CA GLY A 162 -6.51 5.51 -0.94
C GLY A 162 -7.59 6.28 -1.69
N ILE A 163 -8.11 7.36 -1.12
CA ILE A 163 -9.12 8.24 -1.75
C ILE A 163 -8.67 8.69 -3.15
N ILE A 164 -7.39 9.07 -3.28
CA ILE A 164 -6.85 9.55 -4.55
C ILE A 164 -6.76 8.43 -5.59
N ILE A 165 -6.21 7.26 -5.22
CA ILE A 165 -6.09 6.12 -6.13
C ILE A 165 -7.48 5.59 -6.51
N GLN A 166 -8.41 5.49 -5.57
CA GLN A 166 -9.79 5.10 -5.84
C GLN A 166 -10.42 6.03 -6.89
N GLY A 167 -10.28 7.34 -6.72
CA GLY A 167 -10.78 8.32 -7.70
C GLY A 167 -10.14 8.18 -9.08
N ILE A 168 -8.84 7.85 -9.15
CA ILE A 168 -8.15 7.57 -10.41
C ILE A 168 -8.68 6.30 -11.07
N LEU A 169 -8.89 5.23 -10.30
CA LEU A 169 -9.48 3.98 -10.81
C LEU A 169 -10.92 4.17 -11.32
N GLU A 170 -11.65 5.12 -10.73
CA GLU A 170 -12.99 5.53 -11.17
C GLU A 170 -13.01 6.47 -12.37
N GLY A 171 -11.83 6.94 -12.84
CA GLY A 171 -11.74 7.91 -13.92
C GLY A 171 -12.29 9.29 -13.54
N LEU A 172 -12.24 9.66 -12.26
CA LEU A 172 -12.69 10.97 -11.80
C LEU A 172 -11.67 12.05 -12.14
N GLU A 173 -12.17 13.23 -12.48
CA GLU A 173 -11.34 14.42 -12.68
C GLU A 173 -10.66 14.86 -11.36
N PRO A 174 -9.43 15.40 -11.40
CA PRO A 174 -8.67 15.79 -10.21
C PRO A 174 -9.43 16.69 -9.22
N GLU A 175 -10.28 17.60 -9.72
CA GLU A 175 -11.07 18.51 -8.90
C GLU A 175 -12.19 17.79 -8.13
N ILE A 176 -12.70 16.68 -8.66
CA ILE A 176 -13.69 15.84 -7.97
C ILE A 176 -12.98 15.10 -6.83
N ILE A 177 -11.83 14.47 -7.12
CA ILE A 177 -11.02 13.76 -6.12
C ILE A 177 -10.60 14.71 -4.99
N PHE A 178 -10.17 15.93 -5.32
CA PHE A 178 -9.82 16.93 -4.33
C PHE A 178 -11.00 17.31 -3.44
N ARG A 179 -12.21 17.45 -3.99
CA ARG A 179 -13.41 17.72 -3.20
C ARG A 179 -13.74 16.58 -2.24
N ASN A 180 -13.54 15.32 -2.64
CA ASN A 180 -13.74 14.17 -1.75
C ASN A 180 -12.78 14.24 -0.56
N LEU A 181 -11.48 14.49 -0.81
CA LEU A 181 -10.50 14.71 0.26
C LEU A 181 -10.90 15.84 1.22
N VAL A 182 -11.42 16.96 0.70
CA VAL A 182 -11.89 18.08 1.54
C VAL A 182 -13.08 17.65 2.39
N SER A 183 -14.08 16.97 1.79
CA SER A 183 -15.31 16.56 2.46
C SER A 183 -15.05 15.57 3.60
N GLU A 184 -14.02 14.75 3.48
CA GLU A 184 -13.61 13.77 4.47
C GLU A 184 -12.55 14.30 5.47
N GLY A 185 -12.11 15.55 5.32
CA GLY A 185 -11.16 16.19 6.23
C GLY A 185 -9.69 15.79 6.02
N TYR A 186 -9.33 15.35 4.81
CA TYR A 186 -8.01 14.85 4.44
C TYR A 186 -7.19 15.78 3.52
N ALA A 187 -7.71 16.95 3.12
CA ALA A 187 -7.03 17.93 2.26
C ALA A 187 -6.12 18.96 2.98
#